data_AF-A0A2E2WJW8-F1
#
_entry.id   AF-A0A2E2WJW8-F1
#
_cell.length_a   1.000
_cell.length_b   1.000
_cell.length_c   1.000
_cell.angle_alpha   90.00
_cell.angle_beta   90.00
_cell.angle_gamma   90.00
#
_symmetry.space_group_name_H-M   'P 1'
#
loop_
_entity.id
_entity.type
_entity.pdbx_description
1 polymer ?
#
loop_
_entity_poly.entity_id
_entity_poly.type
_entity_poly.pdbx_seq_one_letter_code
_entity_poly.pdbx_strand_id
1 'polypeptide(L)'
;MTKNDDEFDDGFGKTDKNPLNPLNIIKKPTIQTAVALTDGTENGDMPVVTAAGRGKIAEQILQLAYENDIKVREDADLAEMLAKIELDSPIPSEAFMAVAEILSYIYRANGEPNPFDAVLKDVMQEQGVEEISSSEEDNEDNETE
;
A
#
# COMPACT_ATOMS: atom_id res chain seq x y z
N MET A 1 -36.60 -62.34 47.95
CA MET A 1 -35.86 -61.35 48.75
C MET A 1 -34.40 -61.47 48.35
N THR A 2 -33.76 -60.55 47.65
CA THR A 2 -33.46 -59.13 47.93
C THR A 2 -33.33 -58.38 46.59
N LYS A 3 -34.22 -57.43 46.24
CA LYS A 3 -34.06 -55.96 46.36
C LYS A 3 -32.64 -55.43 46.17
N ASN A 4 -32.50 -54.61 45.13
CA ASN A 4 -31.56 -53.52 44.80
C ASN A 4 -31.82 -53.29 43.29
N ASP A 5 -32.90 -52.63 42.85
CA ASP A 5 -33.31 -51.23 43.08
C ASP A 5 -32.12 -50.26 43.03
N ASP A 6 -32.16 -49.42 41.98
CA ASP A 6 -31.53 -48.11 41.83
C ASP A 6 -30.06 -48.04 41.39
N GLU A 7 -29.83 -48.19 40.08
CA GLU A 7 -28.88 -47.31 39.38
C GLU A 7 -29.61 -46.64 38.22
N PHE A 8 -30.16 -45.47 38.54
CA PHE A 8 -30.75 -44.53 37.59
C PHE A 8 -29.60 -43.92 36.78
N ASP A 9 -29.46 -44.33 35.51
CA ASP A 9 -28.57 -43.68 34.54
C ASP A 9 -29.19 -42.32 34.17
N ASP A 10 -28.78 -41.27 34.87
CA ASP A 10 -29.22 -39.89 34.72
C ASP A 10 -28.55 -39.25 33.51
N GLY A 11 -28.85 -39.79 32.33
CA GLY A 11 -28.23 -39.42 31.07
C GLY A 11 -27.98 -37.93 30.92
N PHE A 12 -26.73 -37.52 31.09
CA PHE A 12 -26.12 -36.35 30.47
C PHE A 12 -24.61 -36.58 30.46
N GLY A 13 -24.14 -37.26 29.41
CA GLY A 13 -22.73 -37.29 29.06
C GLY A 13 -22.18 -35.87 29.01
N LYS A 14 -21.44 -35.49 30.05
CA LYS A 14 -20.77 -34.20 30.12
C LYS A 14 -19.51 -34.25 29.28
N THR A 15 -19.45 -33.27 28.37
CA THR A 15 -18.27 -32.59 27.84
C THR A 15 -17.28 -33.49 27.08
N ASP A 16 -17.08 -33.31 25.78
CA ASP A 16 -16.57 -32.07 25.19
C ASP A 16 -17.28 -31.70 23.89
N LYS A 17 -18.32 -30.87 23.99
CA LYS A 17 -18.54 -29.91 22.91
C LYS A 17 -17.35 -28.98 22.99
N ASN A 18 -16.39 -29.09 22.08
CA ASN A 18 -15.47 -28.00 21.82
C ASN A 18 -16.18 -27.09 20.79
N PRO A 19 -17.05 -26.15 21.19
CA PRO A 19 -17.94 -25.46 20.26
C PRO A 19 -17.36 -24.10 19.86
N LEU A 20 -16.05 -23.91 20.00
CA LEU A 20 -15.39 -22.66 19.74
C LEU A 20 -13.96 -22.97 19.31
N ASN A 21 -13.79 -23.25 18.02
CA ASN A 21 -12.64 -22.70 17.32
C ASN A 21 -13.06 -21.29 16.89
N PRO A 22 -12.89 -20.25 17.73
CA PRO A 22 -13.02 -18.90 17.21
C PRO A 22 -11.85 -18.69 16.25
N LEU A 23 -12.14 -18.05 15.13
CA LEU A 23 -11.17 -17.49 14.17
C LEU A 23 -10.68 -18.45 13.07
N ASN A 24 -11.59 -19.16 12.38
CA ASN A 24 -11.46 -19.04 10.92
C ASN A 24 -11.86 -17.59 10.62
N ILE A 25 -10.89 -16.68 10.71
CA ILE A 25 -10.98 -15.39 10.01
C ILE A 25 -11.05 -15.84 8.56
N ILE A 26 -12.26 -16.08 8.08
CA ILE A 26 -12.55 -16.08 6.67
C ILE A 26 -12.20 -14.65 6.29
N LYS A 27 -10.91 -14.39 5.98
CA LYS A 27 -10.52 -13.27 5.15
C LYS A 27 -11.45 -13.48 3.96
N LYS A 28 -12.52 -12.68 3.88
CA LYS A 28 -13.33 -12.64 2.67
C LYS A 28 -12.31 -12.57 1.55
N PRO A 29 -12.36 -13.46 0.54
CA PRO A 29 -11.39 -13.40 -0.55
C PRO A 29 -11.50 -11.98 -1.11
N THR A 30 -10.52 -11.14 -0.76
CA THR A 30 -10.48 -9.76 -1.17
C THR A 30 -10.13 -9.83 -2.63
N ILE A 31 -11.07 -9.46 -3.48
CA ILE A 31 -10.85 -9.45 -4.91
C ILE A 31 -9.67 -8.51 -5.15
N GLN A 32 -8.55 -9.06 -5.62
CA GLN A 32 -7.33 -8.28 -5.84
C GLN A 32 -7.65 -7.13 -6.80
N THR A 33 -7.14 -5.94 -6.47
CA THR A 33 -7.29 -4.74 -7.28
C THR A 33 -5.90 -4.30 -7.72
N ALA A 34 -5.75 -3.95 -8.99
CA ALA A 34 -4.52 -3.39 -9.51
C ALA A 34 -4.84 -2.19 -10.38
N VAL A 35 -3.97 -1.19 -10.32
CA VAL A 35 -4.08 0.06 -11.08
C VAL A 35 -2.71 0.38 -11.66
N ALA A 36 -2.68 0.76 -12.93
CA ALA A 36 -1.49 1.23 -13.62
C ALA A 36 -1.58 2.75 -13.78
N LEU A 37 -0.44 3.42 -13.61
CA LEU A 37 -0.30 4.86 -13.62
C LEU A 37 0.84 5.24 -14.56
N THR A 38 0.76 6.42 -15.14
CA THR A 38 1.89 7.08 -15.80
C THR A 38 2.27 8.35 -15.04
N ASP A 39 3.53 8.75 -15.09
CA ASP A 39 4.04 9.96 -14.45
C ASP A 39 3.70 11.26 -15.22
N GLY A 40 3.20 11.14 -16.46
CA GLY A 40 2.80 12.27 -17.30
C GLY A 40 3.96 13.12 -17.84
N THR A 41 5.21 12.75 -17.53
CA THR A 41 6.38 13.60 -17.82
C THR A 41 6.76 13.69 -19.29
N GLU A 42 6.34 12.72 -20.11
CA GLU A 42 6.57 12.77 -21.56
C GLU A 42 5.88 13.97 -22.24
N ASN A 43 4.78 14.48 -21.65
CA ASN A 43 4.00 15.60 -22.19
C ASN A 43 3.94 16.83 -21.26
N GLY A 44 4.56 16.76 -20.08
CA GLY A 44 4.40 17.78 -19.03
C GLY A 44 3.01 17.76 -18.38
N ASP A 45 2.30 16.65 -18.49
CA ASP A 45 0.96 16.43 -17.96
C ASP A 45 1.00 15.90 -16.52
N MET A 46 -0.14 15.96 -15.84
CA MET A 46 -0.29 15.34 -14.52
C MET A 46 -0.26 13.81 -14.62
N PRO A 47 0.15 13.10 -13.55
CA PRO A 47 -0.02 11.65 -13.47
C PRO A 47 -1.48 11.23 -13.70
N VAL A 48 -1.69 10.22 -14.53
CA VAL A 48 -3.02 9.69 -14.90
C VAL A 48 -3.12 8.18 -14.72
N VAL A 49 -4.34 7.70 -14.52
CA VAL A 49 -4.66 6.26 -14.46
C VAL A 49 -4.80 5.72 -15.89
N THR A 50 -3.93 4.79 -16.28
CA THR A 50 -3.95 4.19 -17.64
C THR A 50 -4.69 2.87 -17.68
N ALA A 51 -4.72 2.13 -16.56
CA ALA A 51 -5.50 0.90 -16.43
C ALA A 51 -5.96 0.69 -14.99
N ALA A 52 -7.12 0.09 -14.81
CA ALA A 52 -7.62 -0.34 -13.51
C ALA A 52 -8.41 -1.64 -13.66
N GLY A 53 -8.25 -2.56 -12.72
CA GLY A 53 -8.84 -3.88 -12.80
C GLY A 53 -9.05 -4.54 -11.45
N ARG A 54 -9.98 -5.50 -11.42
CA ARG A 54 -10.24 -6.37 -10.28
C ARG A 54 -10.18 -7.84 -10.68
N GLY A 55 -9.77 -8.70 -9.75
CA GLY A 55 -9.68 -10.14 -9.96
C GLY A 55 -8.77 -10.47 -11.15
N LYS A 56 -9.28 -11.20 -12.14
CA LYS A 56 -8.51 -11.61 -13.33
C LYS A 56 -7.89 -10.46 -14.11
N ILE A 57 -8.56 -9.30 -14.18
CA ILE A 57 -7.98 -8.13 -14.87
C ILE A 57 -6.82 -7.57 -14.06
N ALA A 58 -6.92 -7.56 -12.73
CA ALA A 58 -5.81 -7.13 -11.87
C ALA A 58 -4.60 -8.06 -12.03
N GLU A 59 -4.83 -9.37 -12.07
CA GLU A 59 -3.79 -10.38 -12.34
C GLU A 59 -3.10 -10.12 -13.69
N GLN A 60 -3.85 -9.79 -14.74
CA GLN A 60 -3.30 -9.45 -16.06
C GLN A 60 -2.48 -8.16 -16.05
N ILE A 61 -2.95 -7.11 -15.36
CA ILE A 61 -2.21 -5.85 -15.21
C ILE A 61 -0.86 -6.12 -14.52
N LEU A 62 -0.87 -6.87 -13.41
CA LEU A 62 0.34 -7.22 -12.69
C LEU A 62 1.29 -8.07 -13.53
N GLN A 63 0.75 -9.06 -14.24
CA GLN A 63 1.55 -9.90 -15.13
C GLN A 63 2.27 -9.06 -16.20
N LEU A 64 1.56 -8.14 -16.87
CA LEU A 64 2.15 -7.24 -17.84
C LEU A 64 3.18 -6.30 -17.21
N ALA A 65 2.93 -5.81 -16.00
CA ALA A 65 3.88 -4.97 -15.28
C ALA A 65 5.21 -5.70 -15.03
N TYR A 66 5.14 -6.95 -14.54
CA TYR A 66 6.34 -7.77 -14.33
C TYR A 66 7.06 -8.13 -15.63
N GLU A 67 6.32 -8.41 -16.71
CA GLU A 67 6.90 -8.73 -18.02
C GLU A 67 7.63 -7.54 -18.67
N ASN A 68 7.25 -6.31 -18.32
CA ASN A 68 7.84 -5.08 -18.86
C ASN A 68 8.74 -4.36 -17.83
N ASP A 69 9.13 -5.03 -16.75
CA ASP A 69 9.97 -4.48 -15.67
C ASP A 69 9.41 -3.17 -15.03
N ILE A 70 8.08 -3.01 -15.05
CA ILE A 70 7.38 -1.89 -14.42
C ILE A 70 7.37 -2.10 -12.90
N LYS A 71 7.71 -1.06 -12.13
CA LYS A 71 7.73 -1.13 -10.66
C LYS A 71 6.30 -1.30 -10.11
N VAL A 72 6.14 -2.26 -9.19
CA VAL A 72 4.87 -2.54 -8.52
C VAL A 72 5.01 -2.24 -7.03
N ARG A 73 4.06 -1.49 -6.47
CA ARG A 73 3.92 -1.27 -5.01
C ARG A 73 2.58 -1.81 -4.56
N GLU A 74 2.58 -2.51 -3.43
CA GLU A 74 1.36 -3.04 -2.82
C GLU A 74 0.81 -2.02 -1.80
N ASP A 75 -0.37 -1.48 -2.11
CA ASP A 75 -1.15 -0.62 -1.21
C ASP A 75 -2.64 -0.84 -1.52
N ALA A 76 -3.33 -1.54 -0.62
CA ALA A 76 -4.72 -1.94 -0.86
C ALA A 76 -5.69 -0.75 -0.86
N ASP A 77 -5.50 0.21 0.05
CA ASP A 77 -6.40 1.35 0.20
C ASP A 77 -6.23 2.32 -0.98
N LEU A 78 -4.97 2.58 -1.38
CA LEU A 78 -4.68 3.40 -2.55
C LEU A 78 -5.18 2.73 -3.84
N ALA A 79 -4.96 1.43 -4.01
CA ALA A 79 -5.45 0.70 -5.18
C ALA A 79 -6.98 0.74 -5.28
N GLU A 80 -7.71 0.57 -4.17
CA GLU A 80 -9.16 0.68 -4.15
C GLU A 80 -9.67 2.09 -4.44
N MET A 81 -8.97 3.11 -3.96
CA MET A 81 -9.27 4.51 -4.23
C MET A 81 -9.07 4.83 -5.71
N LEU A 82 -7.90 4.49 -6.26
CA LEU A 82 -7.54 4.79 -7.64
C LEU A 82 -8.39 4.00 -8.65
N ALA A 83 -8.80 2.77 -8.31
CA ALA A 83 -9.66 1.95 -9.15
C ALA A 83 -11.10 2.50 -9.32
N LYS A 84 -11.46 3.59 -8.63
CA LYS A 84 -12.74 4.31 -8.81
C LYS A 84 -12.63 5.47 -9.81
N ILE A 85 -11.42 5.84 -10.21
CA ILE A 85 -11.16 6.94 -11.13
C ILE A 85 -11.41 6.45 -12.57
N GLU A 86 -11.90 7.35 -13.43
CA GLU A 86 -12.00 7.08 -14.87
C GLU A 86 -10.61 6.94 -15.50
N LEU A 87 -10.50 6.10 -16.52
CA LEU A 87 -9.25 5.95 -17.26
C LEU A 87 -8.88 7.27 -17.96
N ASP A 88 -7.58 7.48 -18.13
CA ASP A 88 -6.97 8.66 -18.74
C ASP A 88 -7.34 9.98 -18.03
N SER A 89 -7.81 9.88 -16.79
CA SER A 89 -8.12 11.04 -15.95
C SER A 89 -6.99 11.34 -14.96
N PRO A 90 -6.77 12.62 -14.62
CA PRO A 90 -5.82 13.02 -13.58
C PRO A 90 -6.16 12.41 -12.22
N ILE A 91 -5.13 12.12 -11.45
CA ILE A 91 -5.28 11.61 -10.08
C ILE A 91 -5.92 12.69 -9.19
N PRO A 92 -6.94 12.35 -8.38
CA PRO A 92 -7.61 13.28 -7.49
C PRO A 92 -6.66 13.73 -6.37
N SER A 93 -6.93 14.92 -5.82
CA SER A 93 -6.08 15.55 -4.80
C SER A 93 -5.82 14.66 -3.58
N GLU A 94 -6.80 13.84 -3.22
CA GLU A 94 -6.78 12.92 -2.08
C GLU A 94 -5.78 11.78 -2.26
N ALA A 95 -5.53 11.35 -3.49
CA ALA A 95 -4.57 10.32 -3.84
C ALA A 95 -3.21 10.89 -4.30
N PHE A 96 -3.17 12.18 -4.65
CA PHE A 96 -2.02 12.82 -5.26
C PHE A 96 -0.76 12.70 -4.38
N MET A 97 -0.88 12.96 -3.07
CA MET A 97 0.25 12.88 -2.14
C MET A 97 0.87 11.47 -2.09
N ALA A 98 0.02 10.45 -1.97
CA ALA A 98 0.48 9.06 -1.92
C ALA A 98 1.18 8.65 -3.23
N VAL A 99 0.61 9.05 -4.38
CA VAL A 99 1.23 8.75 -5.67
C VAL A 99 2.52 9.53 -5.87
N ALA A 100 2.57 10.81 -5.49
CA ALA A 100 3.77 11.64 -5.57
C ALA A 100 4.92 11.07 -4.74
N GLU A 101 4.64 10.51 -3.54
CA GLU A 101 5.65 9.82 -2.74
C GLU A 101 6.22 8.59 -3.47
N ILE A 102 5.35 7.80 -4.11
CA ILE A 102 5.76 6.61 -4.86
C ILE A 102 6.62 7.00 -6.07
N LEU A 103 6.17 7.96 -6.86
CA LEU A 103 6.91 8.43 -8.03
C LEU A 103 8.24 9.05 -7.61
N SER A 104 8.25 9.87 -6.57
CA SER A 104 9.46 10.44 -5.97
C SER A 104 10.52 9.39 -5.64
N TYR A 105 10.09 8.30 -5.00
CA TYR A 105 10.97 7.17 -4.72
C TYR A 105 11.55 6.55 -6.00
N ILE A 106 10.73 6.39 -7.05
CA ILE A 106 11.17 5.82 -8.34
C ILE A 106 12.19 6.75 -9.02
N TYR A 107 11.92 8.06 -9.12
CA TYR A 107 12.86 9.04 -9.71
C TYR A 107 14.19 9.05 -8.97
N ARG A 108 14.16 9.06 -7.63
CA ARG A 108 15.37 9.01 -6.79
C ARG A 108 16.14 7.70 -6.99
N ALA A 109 15.44 6.57 -7.09
CA ALA A 109 16.06 5.28 -7.36
C ALA A 109 16.70 5.21 -8.76
N ASN A 110 16.16 5.95 -9.73
CA ASN A 110 16.71 6.07 -11.08
C ASN A 110 17.83 7.13 -11.19
N GLY A 111 18.05 7.95 -10.15
CA GLY A 111 19.00 9.07 -10.19
C GLY A 111 18.55 10.24 -11.07
N GLU A 112 17.24 10.35 -11.31
CA GLU A 112 16.65 11.36 -12.18
C GLU A 112 16.14 12.58 -11.37
N PRO A 113 16.04 13.77 -12.00
CA PRO A 113 15.45 14.93 -11.36
C PRO A 113 13.99 14.65 -10.99
N ASN A 114 13.67 14.73 -9.70
CA ASN A 114 12.33 14.46 -9.21
C ASN A 114 11.44 15.72 -9.29
N PRO A 115 10.40 15.77 -10.16
CA PRO A 115 9.50 16.91 -10.23
C PRO A 115 8.57 17.05 -9.02
N PHE A 116 8.41 15.98 -8.22
CA PHE A 116 7.53 15.96 -7.06
C PHE A 116 8.21 16.44 -5.77
N ASP A 117 9.55 16.60 -5.78
CA ASP A 117 10.35 16.91 -4.60
C ASP A 117 9.98 18.26 -3.97
N ALA A 118 9.69 19.29 -4.80
CA ALA A 118 9.29 20.61 -4.33
C ALA A 118 7.94 20.55 -3.59
N VAL A 119 6.95 19.85 -4.18
CA VAL A 119 5.62 19.68 -3.58
C VAL A 119 5.71 18.90 -2.27
N LEU A 120 6.51 17.83 -2.23
CA LEU A 120 6.69 17.01 -1.04
C LEU A 120 7.38 17.79 0.10
N LYS A 121 8.39 18.60 -0.22
CA LYS A 121 9.10 19.42 0.79
C LYS A 121 8.18 20.46 1.42
N ASP A 122 7.37 21.14 0.62
CA ASP A 122 6.45 22.16 1.14
C ASP A 122 5.42 21.55 2.11
N VAL A 123 4.87 20.38 1.76
CA VAL A 123 3.89 19.68 2.62
C VAL A 123 4.54 19.06 3.87
N MET A 124 5.78 18.59 3.77
CA MET A 124 6.51 18.02 4.92
C MET A 124 7.02 19.10 5.88
N GLN A 125 7.35 20.30 5.40
CA GLN A 125 7.76 21.43 6.24
C GLN A 125 6.61 21.97 7.11
N GLU A 126 5.34 21.83 6.67
CA GLU A 126 4.18 22.19 7.49
C GLU A 126 3.89 21.17 8.61
N GLN A 127 4.43 19.95 8.52
CA GLN A 127 4.37 18.92 9.56
C GLN A 127 5.72 18.66 10.23
N GLY A 128 6.44 19.72 10.60
CA GLY A 128 7.37 19.76 11.74
C GLY A 128 8.22 18.52 12.05
N VAL A 129 8.93 17.98 11.06
CA VAL A 129 10.14 17.18 11.31
C VAL A 129 11.33 18.05 10.95
N GLU A 130 11.93 18.65 11.98
CA GLU A 130 13.24 19.29 11.84
C GLU A 130 14.24 18.20 11.41
N GLU A 131 14.69 18.25 10.15
CA GLU A 131 15.93 17.58 9.80
C GLU A 131 17.03 18.22 10.66
N ILE A 132 17.54 17.42 11.60
CA ILE A 132 18.80 17.68 12.27
C ILE A 132 19.87 17.89 11.20
N SER A 133 20.19 19.16 11.01
CA SER A 133 21.38 19.70 10.37
C SER A 133 22.56 18.72 10.42
N SER A 134 22.88 18.09 9.29
CA SER A 134 24.25 17.65 9.02
C SER A 134 25.08 18.90 8.70
N SER A 135 25.47 19.59 9.78
CA SER A 135 26.68 20.41 9.85
C SER A 135 27.92 19.50 9.71
N GLU A 136 29.03 20.06 9.22
CA GLU A 136 30.37 19.44 8.97
C GLU A 136 30.52 19.04 7.49
N GLU A 137 31.44 19.54 6.66
CA GLU A 137 32.70 20.31 6.73
C GLU A 137 32.74 21.22 5.48
N ASP A 138 33.26 22.45 5.52
CA ASP A 138 34.61 22.72 5.02
C ASP A 138 35.19 23.97 5.73
N ASN A 139 36.16 23.72 6.62
CA ASN A 139 37.14 24.71 7.04
C ASN A 139 38.39 24.51 6.17
N GLU A 140 38.51 25.28 5.10
CA GLU A 140 39.76 25.59 4.39
C GLU A 140 39.47 26.98 3.79
N ASP A 141 40.12 28.06 4.22
CA ASP A 141 41.50 28.33 3.90
C ASP A 141 42.19 29.16 5.00
N ASN A 142 43.21 28.55 5.60
CA ASN A 142 44.30 29.26 6.25
C ASN A 142 45.39 29.53 5.20
N GLU A 143 46.01 30.71 5.30
CA GLU A 143 47.32 31.08 4.72
C GLU A 143 47.49 31.13 3.20
N THR A 144 47.74 32.33 2.67
CA THR A 144 49.02 32.63 1.99
C THR A 144 49.31 34.13 1.93
N GLU A 145 50.54 34.43 2.38
CA GLU A 145 51.40 35.64 2.37
C GLU A 145 50.95 36.97 1.76
#